data_AF-A0A6N9DHY2-F1
#
_entry.id   AF-A0A6N9DHY2-F1
#
_cell.length_a   1.000
_cell.length_b   1.000
_cell.length_c   1.000
_cell.angle_alpha   90.00
_cell.angle_beta   90.00
_cell.angle_gamma   90.00
#
_symmetry.space_group_name_H-M   'P 1'
#
loop_
_entity.id
_entity.type
_entity.pdbx_description
1 polymer ?
#
loop_
_entity_poly.entity_id
_entity_poly.type
_entity_poly.pdbx_seq_one_letter_code
_entity_poly.pdbx_strand_id
1 'polypeptide(L)'
;MQDTPLTGVLEALGLEGSATEVGLDVLYRVRLTRQGKGRIARSKLPQVKKAIHEAIVRTCHKRACREKAGRDGRMVIDVATRYCDSCGGEDNRTAVVEMLEAMRGSGQTKLLIVGGVPSSRRELQELCTEPCELRFLTEEQNPGRKTSDKHVAWADVVIIWASTPIPHKMTQAIRGPHVITCGQRGVAALAREVMRYLNA
;
A
#
# COMPACT_ATOMS: atom_id res chain seq x y z
N MET A 1 14.82 -26.89 1.68
CA MET A 1 14.86 -25.42 1.67
C MET A 1 15.14 -24.96 0.26
N GLN A 2 14.23 -24.21 -0.37
CA GLN A 2 14.41 -23.76 -1.75
C GLN A 2 14.94 -22.33 -1.73
N ASP A 3 16.18 -22.15 -2.18
CA ASP A 3 16.81 -20.83 -2.31
C ASP A 3 16.39 -20.20 -3.65
N THR A 4 16.21 -18.89 -3.68
CA THR A 4 15.86 -18.11 -4.89
C THR A 4 17.01 -17.17 -5.25
N PRO A 5 17.29 -16.92 -6.55
CA PRO A 5 18.25 -15.89 -6.96
C PRO A 5 17.88 -14.52 -6.41
N LEU A 6 18.85 -13.78 -5.87
CA LEU A 6 18.63 -12.45 -5.31
C LEU A 6 18.23 -11.42 -6.38
N THR A 7 18.81 -11.52 -7.57
CA THR A 7 18.46 -10.67 -8.72
C THR A 7 16.98 -10.80 -9.07
N GLY A 8 16.49 -12.03 -9.25
CA GLY A 8 15.06 -12.27 -9.52
C GLY A 8 14.13 -11.80 -8.40
N VAL A 9 14.58 -11.79 -7.15
CA VAL A 9 13.81 -11.22 -6.03
C VAL A 9 13.73 -9.69 -6.14
N LEU A 10 14.81 -9.01 -6.53
CA LEU A 10 14.86 -7.56 -6.69
C LEU A 10 14.11 -7.09 -7.96
N GLU A 11 14.22 -7.84 -9.06
CA GLU A 11 13.45 -7.60 -10.29
C GLU A 11 11.94 -7.72 -10.03
N ALA A 12 11.50 -8.69 -9.23
CA ALA A 12 10.10 -8.81 -8.80
C ALA A 12 9.62 -7.63 -7.95
N LEU A 13 10.55 -6.82 -7.41
CA LEU A 13 10.28 -5.57 -6.72
C LEU A 13 10.46 -4.34 -7.63
N GLY A 14 10.71 -4.54 -8.93
CA GLY A 14 10.93 -3.48 -9.91
C GLY A 14 12.32 -2.85 -9.88
N LEU A 15 13.27 -3.45 -9.16
CA LEU A 15 14.65 -2.98 -9.05
C LEU A 15 15.50 -3.70 -10.10
N GLU A 16 15.49 -3.16 -11.32
CA GLU A 16 16.18 -3.69 -12.50
C GLU A 16 17.40 -2.82 -12.86
N GLY A 17 18.43 -3.40 -13.48
CA GLY A 17 19.64 -2.67 -13.89
C GLY A 17 20.39 -2.04 -12.70
N SER A 18 20.70 -0.74 -12.78
CA SER A 18 21.40 -0.03 -11.69
C SER A 18 20.60 0.01 -10.38
N ALA A 19 19.27 -0.09 -10.44
CA ALA A 19 18.43 -0.18 -9.24
C ALA A 19 18.64 -1.51 -8.48
N THR A 20 19.08 -2.57 -9.17
CA THR A 20 19.42 -3.84 -8.53
C THR A 20 20.61 -3.68 -7.57
N GLU A 21 21.63 -2.90 -7.94
CA GLU A 21 22.80 -2.64 -7.10
C GLU A 21 22.41 -1.89 -5.83
N VAL A 22 21.57 -0.87 -5.95
CA VAL A 22 21.00 -0.14 -4.80
C VAL A 22 20.24 -1.08 -3.87
N GLY A 23 19.42 -1.97 -4.44
CA GLY A 23 18.70 -2.98 -3.68
C GLY A 23 19.64 -3.92 -2.92
N LEU A 24 20.70 -4.41 -3.56
CA LEU A 24 21.71 -5.26 -2.91
C LEU A 24 22.41 -4.53 -1.76
N ASP A 25 22.78 -3.26 -1.95
CA ASP A 25 23.44 -2.44 -0.94
C ASP A 25 22.58 -2.24 0.32
N VAL A 26 21.26 -2.10 0.15
CA VAL A 26 20.34 -2.08 1.29
C VAL A 26 20.41 -3.42 2.03
N LEU A 27 20.33 -4.54 1.31
CA LEU A 27 20.35 -5.87 1.92
C LEU A 27 21.67 -6.22 2.62
N TYR A 28 22.79 -5.69 2.13
CA TYR A 28 24.09 -5.80 2.79
C TYR A 28 24.13 -4.99 4.09
N ARG A 29 23.68 -3.75 4.06
CA ARG A 29 23.63 -2.87 5.25
C ARG A 29 22.81 -3.47 6.38
N VAL A 30 21.67 -4.09 6.07
CA VAL A 30 20.81 -4.77 7.06
C VAL A 30 21.20 -6.24 7.32
N ARG A 31 22.33 -6.70 6.76
CA ARG A 31 22.91 -8.05 6.97
C ARG A 31 21.95 -9.21 6.60
N LEU A 32 21.04 -9.00 5.65
CA LEU A 32 20.17 -10.06 5.11
C LEU A 32 20.91 -10.97 4.14
N THR A 33 21.92 -10.45 3.46
CA THR A 33 22.88 -11.18 2.61
C THR A 33 24.28 -10.59 2.74
N ARG A 34 25.27 -11.16 2.03
CA ARG A 34 26.67 -10.71 1.97
C ARG A 34 27.12 -10.55 0.53
N GLN A 35 28.13 -9.72 0.29
CA GLN A 35 28.74 -9.57 -1.03
C GLN A 35 29.13 -10.94 -1.62
N GLY A 36 28.90 -11.11 -2.91
CA GLY A 36 29.15 -12.35 -3.64
C GLY A 36 28.12 -13.47 -3.42
N LYS A 37 27.19 -13.35 -2.46
CA LYS A 37 26.12 -14.33 -2.28
C LYS A 37 24.97 -14.01 -3.24
N GLY A 38 24.81 -14.82 -4.30
CA GLY A 38 23.79 -14.60 -5.34
C GLY A 38 22.40 -15.21 -5.06
N ARG A 39 22.22 -15.94 -3.94
CA ARG A 39 20.95 -16.59 -3.59
C ARG A 39 20.52 -16.30 -2.17
N ILE A 40 19.22 -16.32 -1.92
CA ILE A 40 18.63 -16.11 -0.59
C ILE A 40 17.56 -17.15 -0.28
N ALA A 41 17.49 -17.57 0.98
CA ALA A 41 16.48 -18.49 1.45
C ALA A 41 15.08 -17.83 1.35
N ARG A 42 14.09 -18.58 0.85
CA ARG A 42 12.70 -18.08 0.73
C ARG A 42 12.11 -17.57 2.03
N SER A 43 12.50 -18.13 3.18
CA SER A 43 12.05 -17.68 4.50
C SER A 43 12.46 -16.24 4.83
N LYS A 44 13.49 -15.70 4.18
CA LYS A 44 13.94 -14.30 4.36
C LYS A 44 13.23 -13.31 3.44
N LEU A 45 12.42 -13.75 2.47
CA LEU A 45 11.77 -12.84 1.51
C LEU A 45 10.88 -11.77 2.16
N PRO A 46 10.11 -12.05 3.23
CA PRO A 46 9.36 -10.99 3.92
C PRO A 46 10.29 -9.90 4.49
N GLN A 47 11.45 -10.30 5.02
CA GLN A 47 12.44 -9.38 5.58
C GLN A 47 13.13 -8.55 4.49
N VAL A 48 13.41 -9.17 3.32
CA VAL A 48 13.92 -8.46 2.14
C VAL A 48 12.95 -7.38 1.69
N LYS A 49 11.67 -7.74 1.52
CA LYS A 49 10.62 -6.79 1.11
C LYS A 49 10.52 -5.62 2.09
N LYS A 50 10.51 -5.93 3.39
CA LYS A 50 10.48 -4.93 4.45
C LYS A 50 11.69 -4.00 4.40
N ALA A 51 12.91 -4.54 4.30
CA ALA A 51 14.14 -3.73 4.28
C ALA A 51 14.20 -2.80 3.06
N ILE A 52 13.84 -3.30 1.87
CA ILE A 52 13.76 -2.48 0.65
C ILE A 52 12.72 -1.37 0.83
N HIS A 53 11.55 -1.71 1.36
CA HIS A 53 10.48 -0.74 1.60
C HIS A 53 10.86 0.33 2.62
N GLU A 54 11.59 -0.01 3.68
CA GLU A 54 12.05 0.95 4.68
C GLU A 54 13.16 1.87 4.16
N ALA A 55 13.93 1.45 3.16
CA ALA A 55 15.07 2.21 2.64
C ALA A 55 14.77 2.99 1.35
N ILE A 56 13.86 2.49 0.51
CA ILE A 56 13.66 2.97 -0.87
C ILE A 56 12.20 3.35 -1.10
N VAL A 57 11.99 4.49 -1.78
CA VAL A 57 10.76 4.85 -2.48
C VAL A 57 10.94 4.59 -3.96
N ARG A 58 10.07 3.75 -4.54
CA ARG A 58 10.05 3.49 -5.97
C ARG A 58 9.06 4.42 -6.68
N THR A 59 9.50 5.13 -7.71
CA THR A 59 8.66 6.08 -8.47
C THR A 59 8.67 5.83 -9.95
N CYS A 60 7.54 6.08 -10.61
CA CYS A 60 7.53 6.26 -12.06
C CYS A 60 7.98 7.68 -12.44
N HIS A 61 8.10 7.95 -13.73
CA HIS A 61 8.49 9.27 -14.25
C HIS A 61 7.41 10.36 -14.13
N LYS A 62 6.19 10.06 -13.64
CA LYS A 62 5.14 11.07 -13.44
C LYS A 62 5.61 12.10 -12.39
N ARG A 63 5.54 13.39 -12.74
CA ARG A 63 5.98 14.51 -11.88
C ARG A 63 5.36 14.45 -10.47
N ALA A 64 4.05 14.22 -10.38
CA ALA A 64 3.34 14.12 -9.10
C ALA A 64 3.87 12.98 -8.20
N CYS A 65 4.28 11.84 -8.78
CA CYS A 65 4.85 10.72 -8.03
C CYS A 65 6.24 11.05 -7.49
N ARG A 66 7.08 11.73 -8.28
CA ARG A 66 8.41 12.17 -7.86
C ARG A 66 8.35 13.27 -6.79
N GLU A 67 7.46 14.24 -6.92
CA GLU A 67 7.27 15.30 -5.92
C GLU A 67 6.80 14.76 -4.57
N LYS A 68 5.87 13.79 -4.57
CA LYS A 68 5.45 13.09 -3.34
C LYS A 68 6.61 12.31 -2.73
N ALA A 69 7.38 11.59 -3.55
CA ALA A 69 8.54 10.82 -3.12
C ALA A 69 9.66 11.66 -2.51
N GLY A 70 9.92 12.85 -3.06
CA GLY A 70 10.95 13.75 -2.54
C GLY A 70 10.70 14.22 -1.09
N ARG A 71 9.47 14.08 -0.58
CA ARG A 71 9.10 14.44 0.81
C ARG A 71 9.17 13.28 1.78
N ASP A 72 9.46 12.07 1.29
CA ASP A 72 9.34 10.83 2.07
C ASP A 72 10.58 10.51 2.92
N GLY A 73 11.75 11.05 2.55
CA GLY A 73 13.00 10.88 3.29
C GLY A 73 13.76 9.57 2.99
N ARG A 74 13.12 8.62 2.30
CA ARG A 74 13.80 7.43 1.73
C ARG A 74 14.49 7.75 0.40
N MET A 75 15.37 6.85 -0.05
CA MET A 75 16.05 6.98 -1.34
C MET A 75 15.04 6.81 -2.49
N VAL A 76 14.95 7.79 -3.38
CA VAL A 76 14.04 7.73 -4.53
C VAL A 76 14.70 6.98 -5.69
N ILE A 77 14.05 5.94 -6.18
CA ILE A 77 14.50 5.10 -7.28
C ILE A 77 13.44 5.05 -8.38
N ASP A 78 13.83 5.34 -9.61
CA ASP A 78 12.96 5.21 -10.75
C ASP A 78 12.70 3.74 -11.10
N VAL A 79 11.44 3.41 -11.35
CA VAL A 79 10.98 2.07 -11.73
C VAL A 79 9.89 2.18 -12.80
N ALA A 80 9.62 1.07 -13.50
CA ALA A 80 8.46 0.97 -14.38
C ALA A 80 7.16 1.28 -13.61
N THR A 81 6.18 1.89 -14.28
CA THR A 81 4.99 2.44 -13.63
C THR A 81 4.27 1.43 -12.73
N ARG A 82 4.16 0.16 -13.16
CA ARG A 82 3.55 -0.94 -12.39
C ARG A 82 4.15 -1.20 -11.00
N TYR A 83 5.39 -0.74 -10.75
CA TYR A 83 6.11 -0.90 -9.49
C TYR A 83 6.17 0.38 -8.66
N CYS A 84 5.56 1.48 -9.12
CA CYS A 84 5.59 2.75 -8.42
C CYS A 84 4.84 2.66 -7.08
N ASP A 85 5.51 3.01 -5.97
CA ASP A 85 4.92 3.00 -4.63
C ASP A 85 3.83 4.09 -4.44
N SER A 86 3.78 5.08 -5.35
CA SER A 86 2.78 6.15 -5.30
C SER A 86 1.52 5.82 -6.09
N CYS A 87 1.64 5.27 -7.28
CA CYS A 87 0.52 5.11 -8.21
C CYS A 87 0.28 3.67 -8.68
N GLY A 88 1.24 2.76 -8.46
CA GLY A 88 1.12 1.35 -8.83
C GLY A 88 0.93 1.06 -10.33
N GLY A 89 1.08 2.06 -11.22
CA GLY A 89 0.78 1.91 -12.64
C GLY A 89 -0.30 2.87 -13.12
N GLU A 90 -1.18 3.30 -12.24
CA GLU A 90 -2.47 3.88 -12.57
C GLU A 90 -2.51 5.39 -12.31
N ASP A 91 -3.56 6.06 -12.78
CA ASP A 91 -3.92 7.40 -12.31
C ASP A 91 -4.88 7.24 -11.13
N ASN A 92 -4.61 7.91 -10.00
CA ASN A 92 -5.47 7.84 -8.82
C ASN A 92 -6.91 8.25 -9.13
N ARG A 93 -7.12 9.20 -10.05
CA ARG A 93 -8.46 9.63 -10.46
C ARG A 93 -9.20 8.51 -11.18
N THR A 94 -8.58 7.89 -12.19
CA THR A 94 -9.20 6.78 -12.94
C THR A 94 -9.57 5.63 -12.00
N ALA A 95 -8.63 5.21 -11.16
CA ALA A 95 -8.86 4.10 -10.23
C ALA A 95 -9.99 4.40 -9.22
N VAL A 96 -10.08 5.63 -8.72
CA VAL A 96 -11.18 6.03 -7.82
C VAL A 96 -12.51 6.08 -8.55
N VAL A 97 -12.57 6.60 -9.77
CA VAL A 97 -13.80 6.61 -10.58
C VAL A 97 -14.32 5.18 -10.81
N GLU A 98 -13.45 4.26 -11.23
CA GLU A 98 -13.81 2.85 -11.42
C GLU A 98 -14.29 2.18 -10.11
N MET A 99 -13.62 2.49 -8.99
CA MET A 99 -14.07 2.01 -7.67
C MET A 99 -15.45 2.53 -7.31
N LEU A 100 -15.73 3.82 -7.52
CA LEU A 100 -17.05 4.40 -7.24
C LEU A 100 -18.13 3.79 -8.13
N GLU A 101 -17.83 3.52 -9.39
CA GLU A 101 -18.73 2.84 -10.31
C GLU A 101 -19.04 1.40 -9.85
N ALA A 102 -18.02 0.65 -9.43
CA ALA A 102 -18.18 -0.70 -8.89
C ALA A 102 -19.00 -0.72 -7.59
N MET A 103 -18.71 0.22 -6.67
CA MET A 103 -19.45 0.39 -5.41
C MET A 103 -20.92 0.68 -5.70
N ARG A 104 -21.21 1.63 -6.59
CA ARG A 104 -22.56 1.96 -7.03
C ARG A 104 -23.27 0.76 -7.67
N GLY A 105 -22.59 0.04 -8.57
CA GLY A 105 -23.12 -1.16 -9.21
C GLY A 105 -23.47 -2.28 -8.22
N SER A 106 -22.79 -2.32 -7.07
CA SER A 106 -22.99 -3.30 -6.00
C SER A 106 -23.89 -2.81 -4.87
N GLY A 107 -24.48 -1.61 -5.00
CA GLY A 107 -25.32 -0.99 -3.98
C GLY A 107 -24.61 -0.57 -2.70
N GLN A 108 -23.27 -0.58 -2.67
CA GLN A 108 -22.47 -0.18 -1.52
C GLN A 108 -22.19 1.32 -1.60
N THR A 109 -22.39 2.07 -0.51
CA THR A 109 -22.19 3.54 -0.48
C THR A 109 -21.31 4.00 0.65
N LYS A 110 -20.94 3.14 1.62
CA LYS A 110 -20.18 3.53 2.81
C LYS A 110 -18.83 2.83 2.92
N LEU A 111 -17.75 3.58 2.67
CA LEU A 111 -16.38 3.06 2.76
C LEU A 111 -15.69 3.58 4.03
N LEU A 112 -15.22 2.66 4.87
CA LEU A 112 -14.36 2.96 6.01
C LEU A 112 -12.91 2.62 5.69
N ILE A 113 -12.04 3.61 5.74
CA ILE A 113 -10.59 3.45 5.61
C ILE A 113 -9.95 3.45 6.99
N VAL A 114 -9.14 2.44 7.29
CA VAL A 114 -8.38 2.32 8.53
C VAL A 114 -6.90 2.58 8.21
N GLY A 115 -6.35 3.66 8.76
CA GLY A 115 -4.99 4.14 8.45
C GLY A 115 -4.97 5.22 7.36
N GLY A 116 -3.86 5.29 6.62
CA GLY A 116 -3.64 6.30 5.59
C GLY A 116 -2.92 7.55 6.13
N VAL A 117 -1.86 7.98 5.44
CA VAL A 117 -1.18 9.25 5.73
C VAL A 117 -2.07 10.44 5.36
N PRO A 118 -1.95 11.61 6.02
CA PRO A 118 -2.85 12.76 5.80
C PRO A 118 -2.98 13.19 4.33
N SER A 119 -1.88 13.18 3.57
CA SER A 119 -1.88 13.55 2.15
C SER A 119 -2.72 12.61 1.28
N SER A 120 -2.63 11.30 1.52
CA SER A 120 -3.41 10.30 0.81
C SER A 120 -4.89 10.31 1.20
N ARG A 121 -5.20 10.61 2.47
CA ARG A 121 -6.59 10.78 2.93
C ARG A 121 -7.25 11.98 2.25
N ARG A 122 -6.57 13.13 2.25
CA ARG A 122 -7.04 14.35 1.56
C ARG A 122 -7.26 14.08 0.07
N GLU A 123 -6.30 13.43 -0.59
CA GLU A 123 -6.43 13.07 -2.01
C GLU A 123 -7.62 12.14 -2.27
N LEU A 124 -7.84 11.13 -1.42
CA LEU A 124 -9.01 10.24 -1.55
C LEU A 124 -10.32 11.01 -1.34
N GLN A 125 -10.38 11.94 -0.38
CA GLN A 125 -11.56 12.78 -0.16
C GLN A 125 -11.83 13.72 -1.34
N GLU A 126 -10.78 14.26 -1.97
CA GLU A 126 -10.90 15.12 -3.15
C GLU A 126 -11.36 14.34 -4.39
N LEU A 127 -10.97 13.08 -4.51
CA LEU A 127 -11.31 12.22 -5.65
C LEU A 127 -12.64 11.49 -5.49
N CYS A 128 -13.02 11.13 -4.26
CA CYS A 128 -14.32 10.54 -3.96
C CYS A 128 -15.39 11.63 -3.89
N THR A 129 -15.95 11.95 -5.05
CA THR A 129 -17.20 12.71 -5.15
C THR A 129 -18.40 11.80 -4.88
N GLU A 130 -19.55 12.38 -4.51
CA GLU A 130 -20.81 11.65 -4.23
C GLU A 130 -21.14 10.58 -5.28
N PRO A 131 -21.81 9.46 -4.89
CA PRO A 131 -22.54 9.24 -3.63
C PRO A 131 -21.82 8.38 -2.57
N CYS A 132 -20.49 8.20 -2.63
CA CYS A 132 -19.77 7.39 -1.65
C CYS A 132 -19.45 8.19 -0.37
N GLU A 133 -20.00 7.78 0.77
CA GLU A 133 -19.63 8.30 2.08
C GLU A 133 -18.30 7.67 2.55
N LEU A 134 -17.33 8.53 2.86
CA LEU A 134 -16.03 8.11 3.39
C LEU A 134 -15.92 8.39 4.89
N ARG A 135 -15.41 7.42 5.64
CA ARG A 135 -14.89 7.64 6.99
C ARG A 135 -13.46 7.15 7.11
N PHE A 136 -12.68 7.83 7.94
CA PHE A 136 -11.31 7.47 8.25
C PHE A 136 -11.20 7.15 9.74
N LEU A 137 -10.61 6.00 10.03
CA LEU A 137 -10.20 5.61 11.38
C LEU A 137 -8.69 5.64 11.45
N THR A 138 -8.14 6.56 12.23
CA THR A 138 -6.70 6.83 12.24
C THR A 138 -6.10 6.80 13.63
N GLU A 139 -4.77 6.80 13.70
CA GLU A 139 -4.03 6.67 14.95
C GLU A 139 -4.31 7.85 15.90
N GLU A 140 -4.49 9.05 15.32
CA GLU A 140 -4.74 10.28 16.08
C GLU A 140 -6.09 10.26 16.81
N GLN A 141 -7.04 9.44 16.35
CA GLN A 141 -8.36 9.30 16.97
C GLN A 141 -8.36 8.33 18.15
N ASN A 142 -7.32 7.49 18.28
CA ASN A 142 -7.14 6.44 19.29
C ASN A 142 -8.45 5.79 19.79
N PRO A 143 -9.31 5.28 18.88
CA PRO A 143 -10.64 4.83 19.24
C PRO A 143 -10.55 3.56 20.09
N GLY A 144 -11.28 3.54 21.20
CA GLY A 144 -11.53 2.30 21.94
C GLY A 144 -12.34 1.31 21.11
N ARG A 145 -12.29 0.02 21.46
CA ARG A 145 -12.94 -1.09 20.73
C ARG A 145 -14.42 -0.81 20.38
N LYS A 146 -15.20 -0.32 21.35
CA LYS A 146 -16.62 0.03 21.16
C LYS A 146 -16.85 1.10 20.10
N THR A 147 -15.92 2.04 19.92
CA THR A 147 -16.01 3.09 18.91
C THR A 147 -15.67 2.53 17.54
N SER A 148 -14.60 1.73 17.44
CA SER A 148 -14.23 1.03 16.21
C SER A 148 -15.35 0.12 15.70
N ASP A 149 -16.01 -0.63 16.59
CA ASP A 149 -17.12 -1.53 16.24
C ASP A 149 -18.29 -0.76 15.59
N LYS A 150 -18.59 0.46 16.07
CA LYS A 150 -19.63 1.32 15.47
C LYS A 150 -19.25 1.80 14.07
N HIS A 151 -17.97 2.11 13.84
CA HIS A 151 -17.50 2.47 12.50
C HIS A 151 -17.56 1.28 11.54
N VAL A 152 -17.14 0.10 12.01
CA VAL A 152 -17.20 -1.14 11.22
C VAL A 152 -18.65 -1.52 10.88
N ALA A 153 -19.57 -1.40 11.85
CA ALA A 153 -21.00 -1.68 11.63
C ALA A 153 -21.70 -0.66 10.73
N TRP A 154 -21.20 0.58 10.66
CA TRP A 154 -21.73 1.59 9.74
C TRP A 154 -21.29 1.34 8.29
N ALA A 155 -20.11 0.77 8.08
CA ALA A 155 -19.50 0.64 6.77
C ALA A 155 -20.02 -0.57 6.00
N ASP A 156 -20.20 -0.37 4.71
CA ASP A 156 -20.50 -1.39 3.72
C ASP A 156 -19.22 -2.16 3.34
N VAL A 157 -18.12 -1.42 3.23
CA VAL A 157 -16.77 -1.96 3.01
C VAL A 157 -15.80 -1.32 3.99
N VAL A 158 -14.95 -2.14 4.62
CA VAL A 158 -13.87 -1.68 5.50
C VAL A 158 -12.54 -2.08 4.90
N ILE A 159 -11.64 -1.13 4.67
CA ILE A 159 -10.30 -1.39 4.15
C ILE A 159 -9.21 -1.00 5.17
N ILE A 160 -8.41 -1.97 5.57
CA ILE A 160 -7.22 -1.77 6.40
C ILE A 160 -6.04 -1.43 5.48
N TRP A 161 -5.55 -0.20 5.58
CA TRP A 161 -4.46 0.29 4.74
C TRP A 161 -3.09 -0.01 5.38
N ALA A 162 -2.73 -1.30 5.38
CA ALA A 162 -1.61 -1.88 6.13
C ALA A 162 -0.22 -1.35 5.74
N SER A 163 -0.10 -0.63 4.63
CA SER A 163 1.16 -0.03 4.18
C SER A 163 1.49 1.31 4.86
N THR A 164 0.59 1.79 5.72
CA THR A 164 0.75 2.95 6.60
C THR A 164 0.84 2.50 8.06
N PRO A 165 1.40 3.31 8.97
CA PRO A 165 1.42 2.96 10.38
C PRO A 165 -0.02 2.86 10.90
N ILE A 166 -0.30 1.77 11.62
CA ILE A 166 -1.59 1.53 12.27
C ILE A 166 -1.30 0.90 13.63
N PRO A 167 -1.93 1.34 14.72
CA PRO A 167 -1.77 0.70 16.02
C PRO A 167 -2.15 -0.77 15.95
N HIS A 168 -1.26 -1.66 16.40
CA HIS A 168 -1.49 -3.12 16.42
C HIS A 168 -2.78 -3.52 17.15
N LYS A 169 -3.19 -2.75 18.17
CA LYS A 169 -4.46 -2.95 18.88
C LYS A 169 -5.69 -2.67 18.01
N MET A 170 -5.58 -1.74 17.06
CA MET A 170 -6.68 -1.32 16.20
C MET A 170 -6.90 -2.31 15.05
N THR A 171 -5.83 -2.81 14.43
CA THR A 171 -5.91 -3.85 13.39
C THR A 171 -6.42 -5.19 13.95
N GLN A 172 -6.06 -5.55 15.20
CA GLN A 172 -6.58 -6.76 15.83
C GLN A 172 -8.07 -6.67 16.19
N ALA A 173 -8.56 -5.47 16.50
CA ALA A 173 -9.95 -5.24 16.88
C ALA A 173 -10.91 -5.18 15.68
N ILE A 174 -10.41 -4.82 14.48
CA ILE A 174 -11.24 -4.67 13.28
C ILE A 174 -11.28 -6.00 12.54
N ARG A 175 -12.44 -6.65 12.61
CA ARG A 175 -12.73 -7.97 11.99
C ARG A 175 -14.16 -7.95 11.45
N GLY A 176 -14.40 -8.68 10.37
CA GLY A 176 -15.72 -8.80 9.77
C GLY A 176 -15.65 -9.38 8.36
N PRO A 177 -16.79 -9.85 7.80
CA PRO A 177 -16.84 -10.41 6.45
C PRO A 177 -16.55 -9.37 5.37
N HIS A 178 -16.81 -8.09 5.64
CA HIS A 178 -16.56 -6.94 4.75
C HIS A 178 -15.27 -6.18 5.05
N VAL A 179 -14.38 -6.76 5.86
CA VAL A 179 -13.07 -6.20 6.20
C VAL A 179 -12.00 -6.78 5.29
N ILE A 180 -11.41 -5.93 4.44
CA ILE A 180 -10.32 -6.27 3.54
C ILE A 180 -9.03 -5.54 3.92
N THR A 181 -7.88 -6.02 3.44
CA THR A 181 -6.57 -5.43 3.76
C THR A 181 -5.82 -5.06 2.48
N CYS A 182 -5.43 -3.79 2.35
CA CYS A 182 -4.56 -3.32 1.29
C CYS A 182 -3.11 -3.23 1.79
N GLY A 183 -2.28 -4.16 1.30
CA GLY A 183 -0.84 -4.21 1.60
C GLY A 183 0.01 -3.25 0.76
N GLN A 184 -0.59 -2.57 -0.23
CA GLN A 184 0.11 -1.65 -1.14
C GLN A 184 -0.11 -0.19 -0.74
N ARG A 185 0.82 0.69 -1.13
CA ARG A 185 0.70 2.14 -0.94
C ARG A 185 -0.01 2.78 -2.13
N GLY A 186 -0.64 3.94 -1.89
CA GLY A 186 -1.28 4.75 -2.93
C GLY A 186 -2.78 4.53 -3.08
N VAL A 187 -3.49 5.60 -3.44
CA VAL A 187 -4.96 5.64 -3.57
C VAL A 187 -5.46 4.65 -4.61
N ALA A 188 -4.79 4.54 -5.78
CA ALA A 188 -5.16 3.57 -6.81
C ALA A 188 -5.10 2.11 -6.32
N ALA A 189 -4.11 1.76 -5.50
CA ALA A 189 -4.00 0.40 -4.96
C ALA A 189 -5.13 0.09 -3.96
N LEU A 190 -5.52 1.07 -3.13
CA LEU A 190 -6.70 0.95 -2.26
C LEU A 190 -7.97 0.73 -3.10
N ALA A 191 -8.17 1.55 -4.13
CA ALA A 191 -9.33 1.48 -5.00
C ALA A 191 -9.50 0.11 -5.67
N ARG A 192 -8.39 -0.48 -6.15
CA ARG A 192 -8.41 -1.83 -6.74
C ARG A 192 -8.76 -2.94 -5.76
N GLU A 193 -8.29 -2.86 -4.52
CA GLU A 193 -8.66 -3.86 -3.51
C GLU A 193 -10.15 -3.84 -3.22
N VAL A 194 -10.75 -2.64 -3.16
CA VAL A 194 -12.22 -2.50 -3.03
C VAL A 194 -12.92 -3.10 -4.25
N MET A 195 -12.50 -2.76 -5.48
CA MET A 195 -13.10 -3.34 -6.69
C MET A 195 -12.99 -4.86 -6.73
N ARG A 196 -11.84 -5.43 -6.34
CA ARG A 196 -11.66 -6.89 -6.31
C ARG A 196 -12.63 -7.55 -5.33
N TYR A 197 -12.86 -6.95 -4.17
CA TYR A 197 -13.81 -7.44 -3.19
C TYR A 197 -15.25 -7.41 -3.71
N LEU A 198 -15.65 -6.35 -4.41
CA LEU A 198 -17.02 -6.20 -4.93
C LEU A 198 -17.34 -7.15 -6.10
N ASN A 199 -16.31 -7.55 -6.85
CA ASN A 199 -16.44 -8.46 -8.00
C ASN A 199 -16.22 -9.94 -7.65
N ALA A 200 -15.98 -10.27 -6.38
CA ALA A 200 -15.73 -11.63 -5.89
C ALA A 200 -17.03 -12.31 -5.47
#